data_AF-A0A0C2JQ05-F1
#
_entry.id   AF-A0A0C2JQ05-F1
#
_cell.length_a   1.000
_cell.length_b   1.000
_cell.length_c   1.000
_cell.angle_alpha   90.00
_cell.angle_beta   90.00
_cell.angle_gamma   90.00
#
_symmetry.space_group_name_H-M   'P 1'
#
loop_
_entity.id
_entity.type
_entity.pdbx_description
1 polymer ?
#
loop_
_entity_poly.entity_id
_entity_poly.type
_entity_poly.pdbx_seq_one_letter_code
_entity_poly.pdbx_strand_id
1 'polypeptide(L)'
;MEPDPQTGHSGGLRSRTWDCRLCTLTNEQRNDICGYCGNPRAANHTLPPLPWRPRLPQRTQVPQPPPLPPHRRRRPRPPRVRPYVLALTRLGATEEK
;
A
#
# COMPACT_ATOMS: atom_id res chain seq x y z
N MET A 1 21.70 16.81 -50.37
CA MET A 1 20.39 16.25 -49.96
C MET A 1 20.69 15.20 -48.90
N GLU A 2 20.13 15.35 -47.71
CA GLU A 2 20.38 14.57 -46.49
C GLU A 2 19.97 13.09 -46.57
N PRO A 3 20.38 12.30 -45.56
CA PRO A 3 19.33 11.71 -44.74
C PRO A 3 19.46 11.97 -43.21
N ASP A 4 18.37 12.48 -42.66
CA ASP A 4 18.04 12.66 -41.24
C ASP A 4 18.02 11.32 -40.46
N PRO A 5 18.59 11.25 -39.23
CA PRO A 5 18.42 10.09 -38.36
C PRO A 5 17.14 10.19 -37.51
N GLN A 6 16.31 9.16 -37.66
CA GLN A 6 15.22 8.71 -36.78
C GLN A 6 15.11 9.43 -35.44
N THR A 7 13.97 10.09 -35.22
CA THR A 7 13.54 10.49 -33.88
C THR A 7 12.05 10.15 -33.68
N GLY A 8 11.79 8.90 -33.33
CA GLY A 8 10.49 8.47 -32.82
C GLY A 8 10.39 8.76 -31.33
N HIS A 9 9.70 9.85 -30.95
CA HIS A 9 9.32 10.10 -29.56
C HIS A 9 7.83 9.85 -29.37
N SER A 10 7.50 8.60 -29.06
CA SER A 10 6.18 8.18 -28.56
C SER A 10 5.92 8.85 -27.21
N GLY A 11 5.33 10.05 -27.25
CA GLY A 11 4.97 10.85 -26.09
C GLY A 11 3.74 10.29 -25.38
N GLY A 12 3.91 9.24 -24.57
CA GLY A 12 2.95 8.94 -23.52
C GLY A 12 2.90 10.14 -22.55
N LEU A 13 1.69 10.60 -22.21
CA LEU A 13 1.45 11.65 -21.20
C LEU A 13 2.10 11.23 -19.87
N ARG A 14 3.39 11.49 -19.71
CA ARG A 14 4.06 11.38 -18.42
C ARG A 14 3.56 12.58 -17.64
N SER A 15 2.65 12.33 -16.69
CA SER A 15 2.40 13.22 -15.57
C SER A 15 3.77 13.73 -15.11
N ARG A 16 4.06 14.99 -15.38
CA ARG A 16 5.41 15.50 -15.18
C ARG A 16 5.69 15.43 -13.66
N THR A 17 6.75 14.78 -13.26
CA THR A 17 7.17 14.64 -11.86
C THR A 17 8.64 15.00 -11.77
N TRP A 18 9.13 15.30 -10.57
CA TRP A 18 10.55 15.55 -10.35
C TRP A 18 11.04 14.84 -9.09
N ASP A 19 12.19 14.19 -9.21
CA ASP A 19 12.82 13.51 -8.09
C ASP A 19 13.68 14.49 -7.29
N CYS A 20 13.41 14.58 -6.00
CA CYS A 20 14.23 15.37 -5.09
C CYS A 20 15.62 14.76 -4.98
N ARG A 21 16.63 15.54 -5.32
CA ARG A 21 18.02 15.11 -5.31
C ARG A 21 18.61 15.02 -3.90
N LEU A 22 17.97 15.63 -2.89
CA LEU A 22 18.36 15.47 -1.48
C LEU A 22 17.81 14.20 -0.84
N CYS A 23 16.50 13.95 -0.92
CA CYS A 23 15.84 12.85 -0.18
C CYS A 23 15.26 11.75 -1.07
N THR A 24 15.38 11.86 -2.40
CA THR A 24 14.91 10.88 -3.40
C THR A 24 13.38 10.73 -3.54
N LEU A 25 12.59 11.55 -2.83
CA LEU A 25 11.15 11.59 -3.02
C LEU A 25 10.79 12.11 -4.42
N THR A 26 9.90 11.39 -5.12
CA THR A 26 9.24 11.87 -6.34
C THR A 26 8.12 12.84 -5.98
N ASN A 27 8.22 14.09 -6.44
CA ASN A 27 7.24 15.14 -6.24
C ASN A 27 6.45 15.40 -7.54
N GLU A 28 5.24 15.93 -7.42
CA GLU A 28 4.43 16.35 -8.57
C GLU A 28 5.03 17.60 -9.25
N GLN A 29 4.80 17.78 -10.56
CA GLN A 29 5.26 18.98 -11.30
C GLN A 29 4.88 20.29 -10.61
N ARG A 30 3.69 20.34 -10.00
CA ARG A 30 3.13 21.55 -9.39
C ARG A 30 3.79 21.94 -8.07
N ASN A 31 4.58 21.04 -7.47
CA ASN A 31 5.24 21.31 -6.20
C ASN A 31 6.60 21.96 -6.46
N ASP A 32 6.75 23.21 -6.05
CA ASP A 32 8.03 23.92 -6.11
C ASP A 32 8.97 23.57 -4.95
N ILE A 33 8.45 22.89 -3.93
CA ILE A 33 9.18 22.50 -2.72
C ILE A 33 8.95 21.00 -2.49
N CYS A 34 10.00 20.27 -2.11
CA CYS A 34 9.87 18.87 -1.76
C CYS A 34 9.03 18.69 -0.48
N GLY A 35 7.97 17.89 -0.56
CA GLY A 35 7.05 17.68 0.56
C GLY A 35 7.63 16.91 1.76
N TYR A 36 8.83 16.34 1.63
CA TYR A 36 9.49 15.60 2.70
C TYR A 36 10.65 16.37 3.35
N CYS A 37 11.55 16.92 2.54
CA CYS A 37 12.77 17.57 3.05
C CYS A 37 12.82 19.09 2.85
N GLY A 38 11.81 19.70 2.23
CA GLY A 38 11.79 21.15 2.00
C GLY A 38 12.73 21.64 0.90
N ASN A 39 13.42 20.76 0.16
CA ASN A 39 14.30 21.17 -0.93
C ASN A 39 13.53 21.94 -2.03
N PRO A 40 13.91 23.17 -2.38
CA PRO A 40 13.32 23.88 -3.50
C PRO A 40 13.66 23.19 -4.83
N ARG A 41 12.69 23.14 -5.75
CA ARG A 41 12.86 22.57 -7.08
C ARG A 41 13.93 23.30 -7.90
N ALA A 42 14.00 24.62 -7.77
CA ALA A 42 15.03 25.43 -8.43
C ALA A 42 16.45 25.02 -7.99
N ALA A 43 16.65 24.76 -6.70
CA ALA A 43 17.93 24.32 -6.14
C ALA A 43 18.25 22.86 -6.48
N ASN A 44 17.23 22.05 -6.80
CA ASN A 44 17.38 20.63 -7.12
C ASN A 44 18.39 20.39 -8.26
N HIS A 45 18.40 21.25 -9.29
CA HIS A 45 19.31 21.14 -10.44
C HIS A 45 20.73 21.65 -10.14
N THR A 46 20.87 22.59 -9.21
CA THR A 46 22.16 23.20 -8.84
C THR A 46 23.03 22.28 -7.98
N LEU A 47 22.43 21.28 -7.34
CA LEU A 47 23.19 20.32 -6.54
C LEU A 47 24.19 19.56 -7.43
N PRO A 48 25.47 19.42 -7.02
CA PRO A 48 26.40 18.56 -7.73
C PRO A 48 25.85 17.13 -7.79
N PRO A 49 26.14 16.35 -8.84
CA PRO A 49 25.85 14.93 -8.84
C PRO A 49 26.57 14.30 -7.65
N LEU A 50 25.81 13.91 -6.63
CA LEU A 50 26.37 13.21 -5.48
C LEU A 50 27.06 11.93 -5.99
N PRO A 51 28.35 11.71 -5.66
CA PRO A 51 29.14 10.59 -6.18
C PRO A 51 28.61 9.22 -5.73
N TRP A 52 27.71 9.19 -4.76
CA TRP A 52 27.05 8.00 -4.23
C TRP A 52 25.53 8.26 -4.19
N ARG A 53 24.91 8.26 -5.36
CA ARG A 53 23.54 7.77 -5.43
C ARG A 53 23.62 6.25 -5.48
N PRO A 54 23.46 5.50 -4.37
CA PRO A 54 22.95 4.16 -4.54
C PRO A 54 21.68 4.34 -5.38
N ARG A 55 21.60 3.68 -6.55
CA ARG A 55 20.31 3.50 -7.19
C ARG A 55 19.48 2.80 -6.12
N LEU A 56 18.65 3.55 -5.40
CA LEU A 56 17.62 2.95 -4.57
C LEU A 56 16.94 1.96 -5.52
N PRO A 57 16.92 0.67 -5.19
CA PRO A 57 16.39 -0.34 -6.09
C PRO A 57 14.99 0.14 -6.48
N GLN A 58 14.83 0.38 -7.78
CA GLN A 58 13.67 1.01 -8.42
C GLN A 58 12.40 0.38 -7.88
N ARG A 59 11.84 0.93 -6.79
CA ARG A 59 10.77 0.35 -5.96
C ARG A 59 10.56 -1.12 -6.33
N THR A 60 11.58 -1.97 -6.13
CA THR A 60 11.40 -3.39 -6.42
C THR A 60 10.24 -3.76 -5.53
N GLN A 61 9.15 -4.23 -6.14
CA GLN A 61 7.97 -4.65 -5.42
C GLN A 61 8.46 -5.41 -4.20
N VAL A 62 8.26 -4.82 -3.01
CA VAL A 62 8.42 -5.57 -1.77
C VAL A 62 7.60 -6.83 -2.03
N PRO A 63 8.20 -8.03 -1.95
CA PRO A 63 7.47 -9.27 -2.16
C PRO A 63 6.19 -9.14 -1.34
N GLN A 64 5.04 -9.15 -2.02
CA GLN A 64 3.79 -8.98 -1.31
C GLN A 64 3.77 -10.08 -0.24
N PRO A 65 3.51 -9.74 1.04
CA PRO A 65 3.35 -10.77 2.05
C PRO A 65 2.30 -11.75 1.53
N PRO A 66 2.50 -13.07 1.73
CA PRO A 66 1.53 -14.05 1.27
C PRO A 66 0.14 -13.65 1.77
N PRO A 67 -0.92 -13.84 0.97
CA PRO A 67 -2.27 -13.50 1.38
C PRO A 67 -2.56 -14.17 2.71
N LEU A 68 -3.06 -13.39 3.67
CA LEU A 68 -3.47 -13.92 4.97
C LEU A 68 -4.42 -15.11 4.74
N PRO A 69 -4.28 -16.21 5.51
CA PRO A 69 -5.21 -17.32 5.40
C PRO A 69 -6.63 -16.78 5.57
N PRO A 70 -7.61 -17.32 4.81
CA PRO A 70 -8.98 -16.87 4.94
C PRO A 70 -9.37 -16.97 6.40
N HIS A 71 -9.90 -15.87 6.96
CA HIS A 71 -10.40 -15.86 8.33
C HIS A 71 -11.34 -17.06 8.47
N ARG A 72 -10.91 -18.11 9.19
CA ARG A 72 -11.81 -19.19 9.57
C ARG A 72 -12.95 -18.50 10.28
N ARG A 73 -14.15 -18.53 9.67
CA ARG A 73 -15.37 -18.03 10.30
C ARG A 73 -15.36 -18.59 11.71
N ARG A 74 -15.18 -17.71 12.71
CA ARG A 74 -15.23 -18.12 14.10
C ARG A 74 -16.54 -18.86 14.23
N ARG A 75 -16.48 -20.15 14.61
CA ARG A 75 -17.71 -20.89 14.88
C ARG A 75 -18.55 -20.02 15.81
N PRO A 76 -19.83 -19.78 15.51
CA PRO A 76 -20.71 -19.09 16.43
C PRO A 76 -20.52 -19.76 17.79
N ARG A 77 -20.24 -18.94 18.82
CA ARG A 77 -20.19 -19.49 20.17
C ARG A 77 -21.54 -20.17 20.40
N PRO A 78 -21.56 -21.45 20.83
CA PRO A 78 -22.83 -22.08 21.16
C PRO A 78 -23.54 -21.17 22.17
N PRO A 79 -24.86 -20.95 22.01
CA PRO A 79 -25.60 -20.20 23.00
C PRO A 79 -25.35 -20.86 24.36
N ARG A 80 -25.03 -20.04 25.37
CA ARG A 80 -24.95 -20.50 26.75
C ARG A 80 -26.36 -20.88 27.18
N VAL A 81 -26.78 -22.11 26.86
CA VAL A 81 -27.99 -22.67 27.44
C VAL A 81 -27.71 -22.80 28.93
N ARG A 82 -28.46 -22.06 29.74
CA ARG A 82 -28.41 -22.20 31.20
C ARG A 82 -28.83 -23.64 31.53
N PRO A 83 -28.00 -24.43 32.25
CA PRO A 83 -28.29 -25.84 32.52
C PRO A 83 -29.61 -26.05 33.26
N TYR A 84 -30.09 -25.03 33.99
CA TYR A 84 -31.34 -25.08 34.74
C TYR A 84 -32.60 -25.26 33.88
N VAL A 85 -32.59 -24.82 32.61
CA VAL A 85 -33.76 -24.94 31.71
C VAL A 85 -33.92 -26.39 31.20
N LEU A 86 -32.83 -27.15 31.13
CA LEU A 86 -32.83 -28.58 30.75
C LEU A 86 -33.33 -29.50 31.87
N ALA A 87 -33.32 -29.05 33.12
CA ALA A 87 -33.82 -29.83 34.26
C ALA A 87 -35.34 -29.79 34.38
N LEU A 88 -35.98 -28.67 34.02
CA LEU A 88 -37.43 -28.50 34.12
C LEU A 88 -38.22 -29.35 33.11
N THR A 89 -37.66 -29.61 31.93
CA THR A 89 -38.29 -30.49 30.92
C THR A 89 -38.22 -31.98 31.27
N ARG A 90 -37.32 -32.38 32.18
CA ARG A 90 -37.24 -33.77 32.67
C ARG A 90 -38.08 -34.03 33.91
N LEU A 91 -38.47 -32.98 34.64
CA LEU A 91 -39.27 -33.08 35.87
C LEU A 91 -40.78 -32.89 35.64
N GLY A 92 -41.20 -32.48 34.43
CA GLY A 92 -42.62 -32.29 34.09
C GLY A 92 -43.28 -33.49 33.38
N ALA A 93 -42.70 -34.69 33.41
CA ALA A 93 -43.19 -35.86 32.69
C ALA A 93 -43.54 -37.05 33.62
N THR A 94 -43.97 -36.77 34.85
CA THR A 94 -44.64 -37.74 35.71
C THR A 94 -45.83 -37.04 36.38
N GLU A 95 -46.98 -37.73 36.40
CA GLU A 95 -48.29 -37.33 36.95
C GLU A 95 -49.17 -36.54 35.94
N GLU A 96 -50.43 -36.87 35.68
CA GLU A 96 -51.46 -37.65 36.39
C GLU A 96 -52.54 -38.03 35.34
N LYS A 97 -52.87 -39.32 35.18
CA LYS A 97 -54.16 -39.97 35.49
C LYS A 97 -55.41 -39.46 34.74
#